data_AF-A0A9E3JC75-F1
#
_entry.id   AF-A0A9E3JC75-F1
#
_cell.length_a   1.000
_cell.length_b   1.000
_cell.length_c   1.000
_cell.angle_alpha   90.00
_cell.angle_beta   90.00
_cell.angle_gamma   90.00
#
_symmetry.space_group_name_H-M   'P 1'
#
loop_
_entity.id
_entity.type
_entity.pdbx_description
1 polymer ?
#
loop_
_entity_poly.entity_id
_entity_poly.type
_entity_poly.pdbx_seq_one_letter_code
_entity_poly.pdbx_strand_id
1 'polypeptide(L)' 'MAYTGEVEVGGPADVRELPGLTITKIATNPFNNNCYFLRDTASSD' A
#
# COMPACT_ATOMS: atom_id res chain seq x y z
N MET A 1 -2.55 -11.83 -6.70
CA MET A 1 -3.94 -11.76 -6.19
C MET A 1 -4.53 -10.44 -6.64
N ALA A 2 -5.85 -10.34 -6.77
CA ALA A 2 -6.48 -9.05 -7.03
C ALA A 2 -6.31 -8.16 -5.79
N TYR A 3 -6.03 -6.86 -6.00
CA TYR A 3 -5.98 -5.90 -4.91
C TYR A 3 -7.34 -5.84 -4.21
N THR A 4 -7.34 -6.02 -2.88
CA THR A 4 -8.54 -5.97 -2.04
C THR A 4 -8.53 -4.72 -1.15
N GLY A 5 -7.34 -4.27 -0.77
CA GLY A 5 -7.13 -3.24 0.25
C GLY A 5 -7.27 -3.75 1.68
N GLU A 6 -7.53 -5.04 1.90
CA GLU A 6 -7.63 -5.61 3.25
C GLU A 6 -6.24 -5.89 3.80
N VAL A 7 -5.93 -5.33 4.98
CA VAL A 7 -4.64 -5.45 5.65
C VAL A 7 -4.83 -5.54 7.16
N GLU A 8 -3.91 -6.23 7.82
CA GLU A 8 -3.89 -6.40 9.27
C GLU A 8 -2.54 -5.97 9.84
N VAL A 9 -2.51 -5.55 11.11
CA VAL A 9 -1.27 -5.15 11.78
C VAL A 9 -0.30 -6.33 11.85
N GLY A 10 0.90 -6.15 11.29
CA GLY A 10 1.91 -7.23 11.20
C GLY A 10 1.64 -8.26 10.10
N GLY A 11 0.51 -8.13 9.39
CA GLY A 11 0.19 -8.92 8.20
C GLY A 11 0.92 -8.43 6.95
N PRO A 12 0.73 -9.13 5.81
CA PRO A 12 1.30 -8.70 4.54
C PRO A 12 0.68 -7.37 4.09
N ALA A 13 1.48 -6.56 3.40
CA ALA A 13 0.97 -5.41 2.69
C ALA A 13 0.12 -5.83 1.49
N ASP A 14 -0.91 -5.05 1.17
CA ASP A 14 -1.62 -5.19 -0.11
C ASP A 14 -1.11 -4.10 -1.06
N VAL A 15 -0.83 -4.49 -2.31
CA VAL A 15 -0.18 -3.65 -3.31
C VAL A 15 -1.11 -3.44 -4.48
N ARG A 16 -1.32 -2.17 -4.83
CA ARG A 16 -2.04 -1.77 -6.04
C ARG A 16 -1.09 -1.10 -7.02
N GLU A 17 -1.00 -1.67 -8.21
CA GLU A 17 -0.29 -1.07 -9.33
C GLU A 17 -1.27 -0.28 -10.21
N LEU A 18 -0.91 0.96 -10.51
CA LEU A 18 -1.61 1.86 -11.41
C LEU A 18 -0.59 2.42 -12.42
N PRO A 19 -1.05 2.93 -13.59
CA PRO A 19 -0.15 3.64 -14.48
C PRO A 19 0.55 4.80 -13.76
N GLY A 20 1.88 4.74 -13.65
CA GLY A 20 2.69 5.78 -13.01
C GLY A 20 2.74 5.77 -11.48
N LEU A 21 2.10 4.81 -10.80
CA LEU A 21 2.04 4.79 -9.33
C LEU A 21 1.98 3.37 -8.78
N THR A 22 2.85 3.06 -7.82
CA THR A 22 2.69 1.92 -6.92
C THR A 22 2.13 2.41 -5.57
N ILE A 23 1.04 1.80 -5.10
CA ILE A 23 0.47 2.03 -3.77
C ILE A 23 0.70 0.78 -2.93
N THR A 24 1.43 0.91 -1.83
CA THR A 24 1.55 -0.14 -0.82
C THR A 24 0.75 0.26 0.40
N LYS A 25 -0.27 -0.54 0.77
CA LYS A 25 -1.10 -0.32 1.95
C LYS A 25 -0.66 -1.25 3.08
N ILE A 26 -0.55 -0.71 4.29
CA ILE A 26 -0.35 -1.47 5.53
C ILE A 26 -1.28 -0.96 6.63
N ALA A 27 -1.49 -1.78 7.64
CA ALA A 27 -2.12 -1.41 8.90
C ALA A 27 -1.07 -1.20 9.99
N THR A 28 -1.24 -0.14 10.80
CA THR A 28 -0.32 0.17 11.92
C THR A 28 -0.99 0.00 13.28
N ASN A 29 -0.20 -0.39 14.28
CA ASN A 29 -0.63 -0.43 15.67
C ASN A 29 -0.56 0.97 16.31
N PRO A 30 -1.37 1.26 17.35
CA PRO A 30 -2.30 0.34 18.01
C PRO A 30 -3.73 0.40 17.44
N PHE A 31 -4.01 1.33 16.54
CA PHE A 31 -5.39 1.67 16.13
C PHE A 31 -5.82 1.06 14.80
N ASN A 32 -5.01 0.20 14.20
CA ASN A 32 -5.25 -0.35 12.87
C ASN A 32 -5.42 0.77 11.81
N ASN A 33 -4.55 1.79 11.89
CA ASN A 33 -4.60 2.89 10.95
C ASN A 33 -4.03 2.45 9.60
N ASN A 34 -4.72 2.81 8.53
CA ASN A 34 -4.23 2.61 7.17
C ASN A 34 -3.07 3.58 6.90
N CYS A 35 -1.89 3.04 6.59
CA CYS A 35 -0.76 3.79 6.09
C CYS A 35 -0.47 3.40 4.64
N TYR A 36 -0.08 4.39 3.85
CA TYR A 36 0.16 4.22 2.42
C TYR A 36 1.56 4.69 2.09
N PHE A 37 2.35 3.84 1.44
CA PHE A 37 3.57 4.25 0.77
C PHE A 37 3.28 4.39 -0.72
N LEU A 38 3.47 5.61 -1.21
CA LEU A 38 3.22 5.97 -2.60
C LEU A 38 4.57 6.13 -3.30
N ARG A 39 4.82 5.29 -4.30
CA ARG A 39 6.00 5.41 -5.15
C ARG A 39 5.56 5.84 -6.54
N ASP A 40 5.91 7.06 -6.89
CA ASP A 40 5.84 7.51 -8.27
C ASP A 40 6.76 6.64 -9.14
N THR A 41 6.25 6.18 -10.28
CA THR A 41 7.01 5.42 -11.26
C THR A 41 7.06 6.12 -12.63
N ALA A 42 6.41 7.28 -12.75
CA ALA A 42 6.38 8.07 -13.98
C ALA A 42 7.53 9.09 -14.03
N SER A 43 7.94 9.61 -12.88
CA SER A 43 9.07 10.55 -12.78
C SER A 43 10.35 9.80 -12.41
N SER A 44 11.44 10.06 -13.14
CA SER A 44 12.79 9.83 -12.61
C SER A 44 13.17 11.02 -11.73
N ASP A 45 13.92 10.78 -10.65
CA ASP A 45 14.57 11.83 -9.85
C ASP A 45 15.38 12.81 -10.72
#